data_AF-A0A431TUM0-F1
#
_entry.id   AF-A0A431TUM0-F1
#
_cell.length_a   1.000
_cell.length_b   1.000
_cell.length_c   1.000
_cell.angle_alpha   90.00
_cell.angle_beta   90.00
_cell.angle_gamma   90.00
#
_symmetry.space_group_name_H-M   'P 1'
#
loop_
_entity.id
_entity.type
_entity.pdbx_description
1 polymer ?
#
loop_
_entity_poly.entity_id
_entity_poly.type
_entity_poly.pdbx_seq_one_letter_code
_entity_poly.pdbx_strand_id
1 'polypeptide(L)'
;MPRPTSLDLYRELQAATPDSLHPLLHDLFRANTFWELQTKTATAQKLRGGNWQVTIHLQARKLVVDSAGTETKRPLRDWVEIGVFAPAEADQRVGRPLYLQKHLIQSGQQTIRLTVPSQPARAGIDPRSLLIDWNLTDNYKAVQLAD
;
A
#
# COMPACT_ATOMS: atom_id res chain seq x y z
N MET A 1 -35.33 -23.71 -2.56
CA MET A 1 -34.09 -23.40 -1.81
C MET A 1 -33.92 -21.89 -1.75
N PRO A 2 -33.46 -21.29 -0.63
CA PRO A 2 -33.17 -19.87 -0.58
C PRO A 2 -32.06 -19.51 -1.57
N ARG A 3 -32.09 -18.30 -2.13
CA ARG A 3 -31.05 -17.80 -3.02
C ARG A 3 -29.82 -17.37 -2.18
N PRO A 4 -28.59 -17.62 -2.66
CA PRO A 4 -27.39 -17.21 -1.93
C PRO A 4 -27.30 -15.69 -1.78
N THR A 5 -26.66 -15.25 -0.71
CA THR A 5 -26.42 -13.85 -0.33
C THR A 5 -24.92 -13.53 -0.26
N SER A 6 -24.56 -12.26 -0.10
CA SER A 6 -23.17 -11.86 0.17
C SER A 6 -22.62 -12.46 1.47
N LEU A 7 -23.49 -12.79 2.43
CA LEU A 7 -23.08 -13.47 3.67
C LEU A 7 -22.66 -14.92 3.40
N ASP A 8 -23.25 -15.57 2.41
CA ASP A 8 -22.84 -16.92 2.01
C ASP A 8 -21.48 -16.88 1.32
N LEU A 9 -21.23 -15.91 0.43
CA LEU A 9 -19.90 -15.68 -0.14
C LEU A 9 -18.85 -15.43 0.95
N TYR A 10 -19.14 -14.56 1.93
CA TYR A 10 -18.20 -14.27 3.01
C TYR A 10 -17.86 -15.51 3.82
N ARG A 11 -18.85 -16.37 4.12
CA ARG A 11 -18.61 -17.66 4.81
C ARG A 11 -17.70 -18.59 4.02
N GLU A 12 -17.93 -18.72 2.70
CA GLU A 12 -17.08 -19.54 1.84
C GLU A 12 -15.64 -19.00 1.78
N LEU A 13 -15.48 -17.67 1.71
CA LEU A 13 -14.16 -17.05 1.79
C LEU A 13 -13.49 -17.32 3.13
N GLN A 14 -14.22 -17.25 4.25
CA GLN A 14 -13.68 -17.57 5.57
C GLN A 14 -13.22 -19.04 5.65
N ALA A 15 -14.00 -19.98 5.11
CA ALA A 15 -13.67 -21.40 5.12
C ALA A 15 -12.43 -21.73 4.27
N ALA A 16 -12.24 -21.03 3.14
CA ALA A 16 -11.12 -21.26 2.22
C ALA A 16 -9.85 -20.46 2.57
N THR A 17 -9.95 -19.45 3.43
CA THR A 17 -8.83 -18.55 3.78
C THR A 17 -8.08 -19.10 5.01
N PRO A 18 -6.74 -19.14 5.00
CA PRO A 18 -5.97 -19.47 6.20
C PRO A 18 -6.24 -18.49 7.36
N ASP A 19 -6.25 -18.98 8.60
CA ASP A 19 -6.53 -18.18 9.81
C ASP A 19 -5.67 -16.90 9.90
N SER A 20 -4.43 -16.95 9.41
CA SER A 20 -3.50 -15.81 9.39
C SER A 20 -3.99 -14.63 8.53
N LEU A 21 -4.93 -14.86 7.60
CA LEU A 21 -5.52 -13.86 6.72
C LEU A 21 -6.97 -13.52 7.08
N HIS A 22 -7.58 -14.20 8.06
CA HIS A 22 -8.94 -13.86 8.53
C HIS A 22 -9.08 -12.40 9.00
N PRO A 23 -8.09 -11.79 9.67
CA PRO A 23 -8.19 -10.36 10.01
C PRO A 23 -8.32 -9.47 8.78
N LEU A 24 -7.55 -9.73 7.73
CA LEU A 24 -7.64 -8.99 6.48
C LEU A 24 -8.99 -9.22 5.79
N LEU A 25 -9.48 -10.46 5.79
CA LEU A 25 -10.78 -10.80 5.21
C LEU A 25 -11.92 -10.09 5.95
N HIS A 26 -11.88 -10.04 7.29
CA HIS A 26 -12.83 -9.28 8.10
C HIS A 26 -12.79 -7.80 7.74
N ASP A 27 -11.59 -7.22 7.68
CA ASP A 27 -11.41 -5.79 7.41
C ASP A 27 -11.91 -5.40 6.01
N LEU A 28 -11.77 -6.27 5.02
CA LEU A 28 -12.19 -6.03 3.62
C LEU A 28 -13.68 -6.27 3.37
N PHE A 29 -14.31 -7.22 4.05
CA PHE A 29 -15.68 -7.68 3.72
C PHE A 29 -16.72 -7.42 4.80
N ARG A 30 -16.31 -7.26 6.06
CA ARG A 30 -17.23 -7.25 7.21
C ARG A 30 -17.28 -5.92 7.95
N ALA A 31 -16.18 -5.20 8.01
CA ALA A 31 -16.09 -3.90 8.67
C ALA A 31 -15.90 -2.76 7.66
N ASN A 32 -16.36 -1.56 8.02
CA ASN A 32 -16.05 -0.34 7.26
C ASN A 32 -14.63 0.12 7.61
N THR A 33 -13.64 -0.62 7.12
CA THR A 33 -12.23 -0.39 7.42
C THR A 33 -11.60 0.50 6.36
N PHE A 34 -10.82 1.47 6.82
CA PHE A 34 -10.04 2.34 5.95
C PHE A 34 -8.58 2.30 6.37
N TRP A 35 -7.72 2.28 5.37
CA TRP A 35 -6.30 2.52 5.50
C TRP A 35 -6.06 3.96 5.12
N GLU A 36 -5.13 4.61 5.80
CA GLU A 36 -4.60 5.86 5.31
C GLU A 36 -3.10 5.72 5.16
N LEU A 37 -2.66 5.81 3.91
CA LEU A 37 -1.37 5.34 3.47
C LEU A 37 -0.64 6.46 2.72
N GLN A 38 0.20 7.19 3.44
CA GLN A 38 0.84 8.36 2.88
C GLN A 38 2.33 8.14 2.67
N THR A 39 2.81 8.40 1.46
CA THR A 39 4.25 8.59 1.20
C THR A 39 4.60 10.04 1.53
N LYS A 40 5.36 10.25 2.62
CA LYS A 40 5.83 11.57 3.05
C LYS A 40 6.90 12.10 2.10
N THR A 41 7.95 11.31 1.88
CA THR A 41 9.04 11.66 0.97
C THR A 41 9.58 10.41 0.29
N ALA A 42 10.17 10.60 -0.89
CA ALA A 42 10.90 9.58 -1.60
C ALA A 42 12.17 10.19 -2.18
N THR A 43 13.33 9.64 -1.81
CA THR A 43 14.63 10.09 -2.31
C THR A 43 15.40 8.94 -2.93
N ALA A 44 16.31 9.24 -3.86
CA ALA A 44 17.18 8.23 -4.43
C ALA A 44 18.62 8.74 -4.60
N GLN A 45 19.58 7.85 -4.32
CA GLN A 45 21.00 8.10 -4.53
C GLN A 45 21.57 7.01 -5.44
N LYS A 46 22.38 7.41 -6.42
CA LYS A 46 23.07 6.47 -7.30
C LYS A 46 24.19 5.78 -6.51
N LEU A 47 24.23 4.46 -6.57
CA LEU A 47 25.24 3.61 -5.95
C LEU A 47 26.40 3.35 -6.91
N ARG A 48 27.54 2.93 -6.35
CA ARG A 48 28.66 2.37 -7.12
C ARG A 48 28.14 1.13 -7.87
N GLY A 49 28.33 1.10 -9.19
CA GLY A 49 27.81 0.03 -10.05
C GLY A 49 26.50 0.35 -10.78
N GLY A 50 25.94 1.56 -10.64
CA GLY A 50 24.83 2.04 -11.48
C GLY A 50 23.42 1.80 -10.94
N ASN A 51 23.28 0.95 -9.91
CA ASN A 51 22.04 0.79 -9.15
C ASN A 51 21.71 2.05 -8.35
N TRP A 52 20.48 2.14 -7.83
CA TRP A 52 20.02 3.26 -7.01
C TRP A 52 19.50 2.77 -5.67
N GLN A 53 19.89 3.42 -4.59
CA GLN A 53 19.25 3.25 -3.29
C GLN A 53 18.09 4.23 -3.18
N VAL A 54 16.89 3.72 -2.95
CA VAL A 54 15.68 4.52 -2.74
C VAL A 54 15.32 4.47 -1.26
N THR A 55 15.05 5.65 -0.69
CA THR A 55 14.54 5.78 0.68
C THR A 55 13.15 6.38 0.62
N ILE A 56 12.17 5.67 1.19
CA ILE A 56 10.77 6.06 1.25
C ILE A 56 10.43 6.28 2.72
N HIS A 57 10.07 7.51 3.07
CA HIS A 57 9.47 7.81 4.37
C HIS A 57 7.96 7.81 4.19
N LEU A 58 7.26 7.00 4.99
CA LEU A 58 5.83 6.82 4.90
C LEU A 58 5.17 6.94 6.28
N GLN A 59 3.86 7.20 6.27
CA GLN A 59 2.99 7.19 7.43
C GLN A 59 1.80 6.30 7.10
N ALA A 60 1.45 5.39 7.99
CA ALA A 60 0.28 4.54 7.82
C ALA A 60 -0.60 4.53 9.08
N ARG A 61 -1.92 4.50 8.88
CA ARG A 61 -2.91 4.25 9.93
C ARG A 61 -4.05 3.37 9.40
N LYS A 62 -4.73 2.70 10.32
CA LYS A 62 -5.96 1.94 10.06
C LYS A 62 -7.06 2.44 10.98
N LEU A 63 -8.25 2.60 10.43
CA LEU A 63 -9.43 3.03 11.16
C LEU A 63 -10.64 2.18 10.77
N VAL A 64 -11.59 2.09 11.67
CA VAL A 64 -12.91 1.50 11.42
C VAL A 64 -13.95 2.57 11.68
N VAL A 65 -14.94 2.66 10.80
CA VAL A 65 -16.03 3.64 10.87
C VAL A 65 -17.33 2.95 11.25
N ASP A 66 -17.99 3.41 12.31
CA ASP A 66 -19.30 2.87 12.69
C ASP A 66 -20.45 3.47 11.85
N SER A 67 -21.68 3.03 12.11
CA SER A 67 -22.87 3.52 11.38
C SER A 67 -23.20 5.00 11.61
N ALA A 68 -22.66 5.61 12.66
CA ALA A 68 -22.80 7.03 12.95
C ALA A 68 -21.67 7.87 12.33
N GLY A 69 -20.70 7.23 11.66
CA GLY A 69 -19.53 7.89 11.09
C GLY A 69 -18.38 8.07 12.08
N THR A 70 -18.43 7.47 13.27
CA THR A 70 -17.35 7.59 14.26
C THR A 70 -16.13 6.81 13.81
N GLU A 71 -15.01 7.49 13.62
CA GLU A 71 -13.74 6.86 13.31
C GLU A 71 -13.03 6.36 14.57
N THR A 72 -12.69 5.08 14.61
CA THR A 72 -11.85 4.53 15.68
C THR A 72 -10.56 3.95 15.11
N LYS A 73 -9.42 4.42 15.64
CA LYS A 73 -8.11 3.89 15.27
C LYS A 73 -8.01 2.40 15.63
N ARG A 74 -7.34 1.63 14.76
CA ARG A 74 -6.99 0.23 14.97
C ARG A 74 -5.52 0.01 14.69
N PRO A 75 -4.86 -0.95 15.37
CA PRO A 75 -3.52 -1.36 15.01
C PRO A 75 -3.47 -1.82 13.55
N LEU A 76 -2.51 -1.29 12.80
CA LEU A 76 -2.17 -1.73 11.46
C LEU A 76 -0.99 -2.71 11.55
N ARG A 77 -1.13 -3.88 10.92
CA ARG A 77 -0.05 -4.85 10.74
C ARG A 77 -0.35 -5.68 9.48
N ASP A 78 -0.43 -5.01 8.34
CA ASP A 78 -0.97 -5.59 7.12
C ASP A 78 0.10 -5.58 6.01
N TRP A 79 -0.02 -6.53 5.07
CA TRP A 79 0.85 -6.61 3.91
C TRP A 79 0.40 -5.61 2.83
N VAL A 80 1.17 -4.54 2.65
CA VAL A 80 0.86 -3.45 1.70
C VAL A 80 1.93 -3.39 0.63
N GLU A 81 1.55 -3.12 -0.61
CA GLU A 81 2.52 -2.97 -1.70
C GLU A 81 3.38 -1.73 -1.51
N ILE A 82 4.69 -1.89 -1.72
CA ILE A 82 5.63 -0.78 -1.93
C ILE A 82 6.06 -0.85 -3.39
N GLY A 83 5.92 0.25 -4.09
CA GLY A 83 6.30 0.37 -5.49
C GLY A 83 7.36 1.43 -5.72
N VAL A 84 8.27 1.14 -6.65
CA VAL A 84 9.19 2.10 -7.25
C VAL A 84 9.13 1.92 -8.75
N PHE A 85 8.99 3.03 -9.47
CA PHE A 85 8.74 3.07 -10.90
C PHE A 85 9.78 3.94 -11.60
N ALA A 86 10.13 3.53 -12.82
CA ALA A 86 10.97 4.30 -13.72
C ALA A 86 10.26 5.59 -14.18
N PRO A 87 10.96 6.53 -14.82
CA PRO A 87 10.32 7.56 -15.63
C PRO A 87 9.29 6.95 -16.59
N ALA A 88 8.18 7.64 -16.79
CA ALA A 88 7.18 7.21 -17.76
C ALA A 88 7.66 7.52 -19.17
N GLU A 89 7.38 6.60 -20.10
CA GLU A 89 7.50 6.86 -21.54
C GLU A 89 6.38 7.81 -22.00
N ALA A 90 6.52 8.42 -23.18
CA ALA A 90 5.64 9.51 -23.64
C ALA A 90 4.13 9.16 -23.68
N ASP A 91 3.79 7.88 -23.84
CA ASP A 91 2.43 7.36 -23.90
C ASP A 91 1.92 6.77 -22.57
N GLN A 92 2.73 6.81 -21.51
CA GLN A 92 2.44 6.18 -20.23
C GLN A 92 2.20 7.21 -19.13
N ARG A 93 1.19 6.95 -18.29
CA ARG A 93 0.95 7.75 -17.07
C ARG A 93 1.90 7.41 -15.93
N VAL A 94 2.45 6.19 -15.94
CA VAL A 94 3.37 5.66 -14.93
C VAL A 94 4.40 4.81 -15.66
N GLY A 95 5.68 4.99 -15.33
CA GLY A 95 6.73 4.15 -15.90
C GLY A 95 6.65 2.71 -15.41
N ARG A 96 7.36 1.82 -16.11
CA ARG A 96 7.48 0.41 -15.71
C ARG A 96 7.95 0.26 -14.25
N PRO A 97 7.50 -0.78 -13.52
CA PRO A 97 7.97 -1.04 -12.17
C PRO A 97 9.45 -1.42 -12.17
N LEU A 98 10.18 -0.83 -11.23
CA LEU A 98 11.54 -1.23 -10.81
C LEU A 98 11.51 -2.14 -9.60
N TYR A 99 10.47 -1.95 -8.78
CA TYR A 99 10.17 -2.74 -7.60
C TYR A 99 8.67 -2.68 -7.37
N LEU A 100 8.04 -3.82 -7.07
CA LEU A 100 6.66 -3.89 -6.63
C LEU A 100 6.49 -5.16 -5.80
N GLN A 101 6.52 -5.03 -4.48
CA GLN A 101 6.38 -6.15 -3.55
C GLN A 101 5.63 -5.71 -2.30
N LYS A 102 5.03 -6.68 -1.60
CA LYS A 102 4.36 -6.42 -0.32
C LYS A 102 5.37 -6.33 0.82
N HIS A 103 5.18 -5.34 1.68
CA HIS A 103 5.89 -5.16 2.94
C HIS A 103 4.89 -5.23 4.09
N LEU A 104 5.32 -5.73 5.25
CA LEU A 104 4.50 -5.69 6.44
C LEU A 104 4.56 -4.28 7.04
N ILE A 105 3.47 -3.53 6.90
CA ILE A 105 3.35 -2.14 7.34
C ILE A 105 2.66 -2.08 8.69
N GLN A 106 3.14 -1.19 9.55
CA GLN A 106 2.66 -0.99 10.91
C GLN A 106 2.09 0.43 11.07
N SER A 107 1.30 0.66 12.11
CA SER A 107 0.82 2.01 12.43
C SER A 107 2.00 2.94 12.72
N GLY A 108 1.94 4.17 12.21
CA GLY A 108 2.93 5.20 12.49
C GLY A 108 3.82 5.53 11.29
N GLN A 109 4.93 6.20 11.57
CA GLN A 109 5.94 6.53 10.57
C GLN A 109 6.92 5.38 10.39
N GLN A 110 7.28 5.10 9.14
CA GLN A 110 8.26 4.07 8.80
C GLN A 110 9.18 4.57 7.69
N THR A 111 10.38 3.99 7.64
CA THR A 111 11.34 4.22 6.57
C THR A 111 11.63 2.92 5.87
N ILE A 112 11.44 2.88 4.55
CA ILE A 112 11.76 1.73 3.71
C ILE A 112 12.96 2.10 2.84
N ARG A 113 14.00 1.27 2.88
CA ARG A 113 15.18 1.41 2.03
C ARG A 113 15.30 0.20 1.13
N LEU A 114 15.42 0.45 -0.17
CA LEU A 114 15.49 -0.61 -1.18
C LEU A 114 16.49 -0.22 -2.28
N THR A 115 16.97 -1.22 -3.02
CA THR A 115 17.87 -1.01 -4.16
C THR A 115 17.16 -1.39 -5.45
N VAL A 116 17.24 -0.52 -6.46
CA VAL A 116 16.66 -0.72 -7.79
C VAL A 116 17.72 -0.66 -8.89
N PRO A 117 17.52 -1.36 -10.02
CA PRO A 117 18.55 -1.50 -11.06
C PRO A 117 18.68 -0.28 -12.00
N SER A 118 17.75 0.68 -11.94
CA SER A 118 17.77 1.87 -12.81
C SER A 118 17.21 3.09 -12.10
N GLN A 119 17.38 4.27 -12.70
CA GLN A 119 16.93 5.53 -12.11
C GLN A 119 15.42 5.52 -11.84
N PRO A 120 14.98 5.75 -10.60
CA PRO A 120 13.58 5.84 -10.24
C PRO A 120 13.03 7.25 -10.50
N ALA A 121 11.73 7.36 -10.79
CA ALA A 121 11.02 8.63 -10.92
C ALA A 121 9.87 8.78 -9.92
N ARG A 122 9.26 7.67 -9.50
CA ARG A 122 8.13 7.68 -8.57
C ARG A 122 8.22 6.50 -7.62
N ALA A 123 7.85 6.72 -6.37
CA ALA A 123 7.82 5.67 -5.36
C ALA A 123 6.69 5.90 -4.36
N GLY A 124 6.23 4.82 -3.72
CA GLY A 124 5.28 4.94 -2.63
C GLY A 124 4.66 3.65 -2.13
N ILE A 125 3.75 3.81 -1.18
CA ILE A 125 2.93 2.77 -0.55
C ILE A 125 1.59 2.64 -1.28
N ASP A 126 1.11 1.41 -1.43
CA ASP A 126 -0.11 1.04 -2.16
C ASP A 126 -0.27 1.82 -3.50
N PRO A 127 0.72 1.71 -4.42
CA PRO A 127 0.76 2.52 -5.63
C PRO A 127 -0.36 2.20 -6.64
N ARG A 128 -1.06 1.08 -6.42
CA ARG A 128 -2.19 0.62 -7.25
C ARG A 128 -3.54 0.80 -6.54
N SER A 129 -3.56 1.40 -5.36
CA SER A 129 -4.78 1.69 -4.60
C SER A 129 -5.62 0.43 -4.36
N LEU A 130 -4.97 -0.63 -3.87
CA LEU A 130 -5.62 -1.91 -3.57
C LEU A 130 -6.36 -1.89 -2.22
N LEU A 131 -6.01 -0.98 -1.32
CA LEU A 131 -6.66 -0.83 -0.03
C LEU A 131 -7.65 0.34 -0.07
N ILE A 132 -8.67 0.24 0.79
CA ILE A 132 -9.73 1.25 0.88
C ILE A 132 -9.17 2.46 1.60
N ASP A 133 -8.77 3.47 0.85
CA ASP A 133 -8.16 4.70 1.35
C ASP A 133 -8.91 5.92 0.76
N TRP A 134 -9.20 6.89 1.63
CA TRP A 134 -9.90 8.12 1.27
C TRP A 134 -9.07 9.04 0.38
N ASN A 135 -7.74 9.02 0.49
CA ASN A 135 -6.84 9.89 -0.25
C ASN A 135 -5.76 9.12 -1.02
N LEU A 136 -6.14 8.49 -2.12
CA LEU A 136 -5.23 7.75 -3.00
C LEU A 136 -4.10 8.58 -3.62
N THR A 137 -4.19 9.91 -3.58
CA THR A 137 -3.25 10.80 -4.28
C THR A 137 -1.93 11.00 -3.53
N ASP A 138 -1.91 10.72 -2.22
CA ASP A 138 -0.71 10.88 -1.39
C ASP A 138 0.04 9.56 -1.10
N ASN A 139 -0.49 8.45 -1.61
CA ASN A 139 0.14 7.13 -1.65
C ASN A 139 1.54 7.16 -2.28
N TYR A 140 1.84 8.14 -3.14
CA TYR A 140 3.09 8.19 -3.91
C TYR A 140 3.68 9.59 -4.01
N LYS A 141 4.99 9.67 -4.27
CA LYS A 141 5.72 10.90 -4.55
C LYS A 141 6.65 10.73 -5.76
N ALA A 142 6.91 11.85 -6.44
CA ALA A 142 8.06 11.96 -7.32
C ALA A 142 9.33 11.76 -6.49
N VAL A 143 10.28 11.01 -7.03
CA VAL A 143 11.54 10.72 -6.34
C VAL A 143 12.49 11.89 -6.53
N GLN A 144 12.98 12.43 -5.42
CA GLN A 144 14.02 13.45 -5.42
C GLN A 144 15.39 12.78 -5.48
N LEU A 145 16.19 13.12 -6.48
CA LEU A 145 17.55 12.61 -6.55
C LEU A 145 18.39 13.38 -5.52
N ALA A 146 19.13 12.66 -4.68
CA ALA A 146 20.14 13.25 -3.82
C ALA A 146 21.39 13.56 -4.66
N ASP A 147 22.01 14.70 -4.37
CA ASP A 147 23.29 15.12 -4.95
C ASP A 147 24.45 14.16 -4.58
#